data_AF-A0A9Q0PX19-F1
#
_entry.id   AF-A0A9Q0PX19-F1
#
_cell.length_a   1.000
_cell.length_b   1.000
_cell.length_c   1.000
_cell.angle_alpha   90.00
_cell.angle_beta   90.00
_cell.angle_gamma   90.00
#
_symmetry.space_group_name_H-M   'P 1'
#
loop_
_entity.id
_entity.type
_entity.pdbx_description
1 polymer ?
#
loop_
_entity_poly.entity_id
_entity_poly.type
_entity_poly.pdbx_seq_one_letter_code
_entity_poly.pdbx_strand_id
1 'polypeptide(L)'
;MGAYKYVSELWRKKQSDVMRFLQRVRCWEYRQHPSIVRVTHPTRPDKARRLGYKAKQGYVVYRVRVRRGGRKRPVPKGIVYGKPTNQGVTQLKFQRSKRSVAEERAGRKLGGLRVLNSYWINEDSTYKYFEVILVDVAHNAIRNDPRINWLCNPVHKHRELRGLTSAGKKYRGLRGRGHLHHKGSTFSAGKLEEKQHPLPSSIPLSQVMCLFSSCQLFGCFWRTLWPLGLKFWILEISEHALVFELVHWKLKAVLYI
;
A
#
# COMPACT_ATOMS: atom_id res chain seq x y z
N MET A 1 -33.43 3.62 18.00
CA MET A 1 -32.30 2.67 18.04
C MET A 1 -32.42 1.73 16.83
N GLY A 2 -31.47 1.68 15.90
CA GLY A 2 -31.63 0.89 14.66
C GLY A 2 -31.34 -0.62 14.82
N ALA A 3 -31.96 -1.47 13.99
CA ALA A 3 -31.82 -2.94 14.04
C ALA A 3 -30.36 -3.43 14.08
N TYR A 4 -29.46 -2.80 13.31
CA TYR A 4 -28.03 -3.15 13.29
C TYR A 4 -27.32 -2.98 14.63
N LYS A 5 -27.81 -2.10 15.50
CA LYS A 5 -27.23 -1.90 16.84
C LYS A 5 -27.50 -3.13 17.71
N TYR A 6 -28.72 -3.66 17.72
CA TYR A 6 -29.06 -4.89 18.43
C TYR A 6 -28.24 -6.09 17.94
N VAL A 7 -28.10 -6.25 16.61
CA VAL A 7 -27.25 -7.30 16.04
C VAL A 7 -25.80 -7.13 16.51
N SER A 8 -25.27 -5.90 16.52
CA SER A 8 -23.91 -5.65 17.00
C SER A 8 -23.74 -5.96 18.49
N GLU A 9 -24.74 -5.70 19.34
CA GLU A 9 -24.71 -6.07 20.76
C GLU A 9 -24.75 -7.58 20.96
N LEU A 10 -25.59 -8.30 20.20
CA LEU A 10 -25.65 -9.76 20.23
C LEU A 10 -24.28 -10.38 19.90
N TRP A 11 -23.60 -9.86 18.87
CA TRP A 11 -22.26 -10.31 18.49
C TRP A 11 -21.14 -9.89 19.46
N ARG A 12 -21.39 -8.97 20.40
CA ARG A 12 -20.45 -8.67 21.48
C ARG A 12 -20.51 -9.79 22.53
N LYS A 13 -21.70 -10.26 22.88
CA LYS A 13 -21.94 -11.37 23.83
C LYS A 13 -21.83 -12.75 23.17
N LYS A 14 -20.66 -13.11 22.61
CA LYS A 14 -20.47 -14.38 21.88
C LYS A 14 -20.56 -15.65 22.73
N GLN A 15 -20.37 -15.51 24.03
CA GLN A 15 -20.39 -16.62 24.99
C GLN A 15 -21.80 -16.99 25.46
N SER A 16 -22.84 -16.21 25.10
CA SER A 16 -24.22 -16.60 25.38
C SER A 16 -24.59 -17.88 24.66
N ASP A 17 -25.51 -18.65 25.24
CA ASP A 17 -25.86 -19.97 24.71
C ASP A 17 -26.44 -19.90 23.29
N VAL A 18 -27.26 -18.88 23.01
CA VAL A 18 -27.78 -18.61 21.66
C VAL A 18 -26.63 -18.43 20.66
N MET A 19 -25.65 -17.58 20.96
CA MET A 19 -24.54 -17.31 20.05
C MET A 19 -23.58 -18.49 19.92
N ARG A 20 -23.38 -19.26 20.99
CA ARG A 20 -22.54 -20.47 20.96
C ARG A 20 -23.20 -21.55 20.12
N PHE A 21 -24.50 -21.77 20.29
CA PHE A 21 -25.28 -22.72 19.50
C PHE A 21 -25.19 -22.38 18.00
N LEU A 22 -25.50 -21.14 17.62
CA LEU A 22 -25.43 -20.68 16.23
C LEU A 22 -24.02 -20.80 15.64
N GLN A 23 -22.98 -20.50 16.41
CA GLN A 23 -21.59 -20.64 15.95
C GLN A 23 -21.19 -22.11 15.80
N ARG A 24 -21.68 -23.03 16.63
CA ARG A 24 -21.40 -24.47 16.49
C ARG A 24 -21.99 -25.02 15.21
N VAL A 25 -23.27 -24.75 14.94
CA VAL A 25 -23.96 -25.20 13.71
C VAL A 25 -23.26 -24.66 12.46
N ARG A 26 -22.93 -23.36 12.44
CA ARG A 26 -22.17 -22.75 11.33
C ARG A 26 -20.78 -23.35 11.18
N CYS A 27 -20.08 -23.61 12.28
CA CYS A 27 -18.73 -24.18 12.22
C CYS A 27 -18.75 -25.56 11.56
N TRP A 28 -19.75 -26.39 11.89
CA TRP A 28 -19.96 -27.68 11.27
C TRP A 28 -20.17 -27.56 9.75
N GLU A 29 -21.06 -26.67 9.29
CA GLU A 29 -21.27 -26.38 7.86
C GLU A 29 -19.95 -25.95 7.18
N TYR A 30 -19.18 -25.08 7.83
CA TYR A 30 -17.96 -24.50 7.24
C TYR A 30 -16.83 -25.53 7.08
N ARG A 31 -16.87 -26.64 7.83
CA ARG A 31 -15.91 -27.73 7.67
C ARG A 31 -16.13 -28.51 6.38
N GLN A 32 -17.40 -28.66 5.97
CA GLN A 32 -17.79 -29.40 4.76
C GLN A 32 -17.43 -28.62 3.48
N HIS A 33 -17.42 -27.29 3.55
CA HIS A 33 -17.09 -26.44 2.42
C HIS A 33 -15.58 -26.39 2.10
N PRO A 34 -15.21 -26.07 0.84
CA PRO A 34 -13.81 -25.92 0.44
C PRO A 34 -13.16 -24.71 1.13
N SER A 35 -11.82 -24.64 1.03
CA SER A 35 -11.03 -23.63 1.77
C SER A 35 -11.38 -22.18 1.45
N ILE A 36 -11.86 -21.91 0.22
CA ILE A 36 -12.31 -20.60 -0.24
C ILE A 36 -13.63 -20.82 -0.99
N VAL A 37 -14.72 -20.28 -0.46
CA VAL A 37 -16.08 -20.43 -0.99
C VAL A 37 -16.72 -19.04 -1.15
N ARG A 38 -17.47 -18.84 -2.24
CA ARG A 38 -18.27 -17.63 -2.45
C ARG A 38 -19.53 -17.71 -1.60
N VAL A 39 -19.87 -16.62 -0.90
CA VAL A 39 -21.13 -16.52 -0.14
C VAL A 39 -22.04 -15.53 -0.88
N THR A 40 -23.33 -15.84 -0.96
CA THR A 40 -24.33 -14.98 -1.63
C THR A 40 -24.52 -13.67 -0.85
N HIS A 41 -24.68 -13.77 0.47
CA HIS A 41 -24.88 -12.65 1.38
C HIS A 41 -23.91 -12.74 2.56
N PRO A 42 -23.44 -11.60 3.10
CA PRO A 42 -22.54 -11.64 4.26
C PRO A 42 -23.26 -12.25 5.47
N THR A 43 -22.60 -13.19 6.17
CA THR A 43 -23.14 -13.80 7.40
C THR A 43 -23.38 -12.74 8.49
N ARG A 44 -22.62 -11.64 8.43
CA ARG A 44 -22.69 -10.51 9.38
C ARG A 44 -22.91 -9.18 8.64
N PRO A 45 -24.16 -8.82 8.31
CA PRO A 45 -24.44 -7.59 7.59
C PRO A 45 -24.06 -6.34 8.40
N ASP A 46 -24.18 -6.37 9.74
CA ASP A 46 -23.78 -5.28 10.64
C ASP A 46 -22.29 -4.94 10.50
N LYS A 47 -21.44 -5.98 10.47
CA LYS A 47 -20.00 -5.82 10.43
C LYS A 47 -19.52 -5.50 9.03
N ALA A 48 -20.10 -6.14 8.02
CA ALA A 48 -19.79 -5.90 6.62
C ALA A 48 -20.05 -4.43 6.24
N ARG A 49 -21.23 -3.88 6.59
CA ARG A 49 -21.59 -2.48 6.27
C ARG A 49 -20.62 -1.47 6.88
N ARG A 50 -20.23 -1.69 8.14
CA ARG A 50 -19.22 -0.86 8.84
C ARG A 50 -17.83 -0.89 8.20
N LEU A 51 -17.52 -1.96 7.46
CA LEU A 51 -16.24 -2.10 6.75
C LEU A 51 -16.32 -1.66 5.28
N GLY A 52 -17.46 -1.13 4.84
CA GLY A 52 -17.64 -0.57 3.50
C GLY A 52 -18.39 -1.46 2.50
N TYR A 53 -18.95 -2.59 2.94
CA TYR A 53 -19.84 -3.39 2.08
C TYR A 53 -21.15 -2.66 1.82
N LYS A 54 -21.61 -2.71 0.57
CA LYS A 54 -22.93 -2.26 0.13
C LYS A 54 -23.57 -3.38 -0.68
N ALA A 55 -24.88 -3.59 -0.48
CA ALA A 55 -25.66 -4.56 -1.24
C ALA A 55 -26.01 -3.95 -2.61
N LYS A 56 -25.02 -3.89 -3.50
CA LYS A 56 -25.17 -3.51 -4.91
C LYS A 56 -24.27 -4.40 -5.75
N GLN A 57 -24.53 -4.44 -7.06
CA GLN A 57 -23.71 -5.23 -7.99
C GLN A 57 -22.23 -4.78 -7.95
N GLY A 58 -21.33 -5.73 -8.15
CA GLY A 58 -19.88 -5.54 -8.07
C GLY A 58 -19.26 -5.75 -6.69
N TYR A 59 -20.05 -5.88 -5.62
CA TYR A 59 -19.54 -6.37 -4.33
C TYR A 59 -19.70 -7.89 -4.23
N VAL A 60 -18.62 -8.57 -3.81
CA VAL A 60 -18.64 -10.02 -3.61
C VAL A 60 -18.04 -10.36 -2.26
N VAL A 61 -18.57 -11.37 -1.60
CA VAL A 61 -18.09 -11.83 -0.30
C VAL A 61 -17.60 -13.28 -0.43
N TYR A 62 -16.38 -13.52 0.04
CA TYR A 62 -15.79 -14.87 0.06
C TYR A 62 -15.45 -15.27 1.48
N ARG A 63 -15.81 -16.50 1.85
CA ARG A 63 -15.42 -17.13 3.10
C ARG A 63 -14.11 -17.88 2.89
N VAL A 64 -13.15 -17.64 3.77
CA VAL A 64 -11.80 -18.19 3.72
C VAL A 64 -11.45 -18.83 5.06
N ARG A 65 -10.99 -20.08 5.03
CA ARG A 65 -10.45 -20.76 6.21
C ARG A 65 -8.93 -20.66 6.28
N VAL A 66 -8.41 -20.42 7.47
CA VAL A 66 -6.97 -20.37 7.76
C VAL A 66 -6.65 -21.24 8.96
N ARG A 67 -5.64 -22.12 8.84
CA ARG A 67 -5.24 -23.02 9.92
C ARG A 67 -4.72 -22.24 11.12
N ARG A 68 -5.14 -22.64 12.33
CA ARG A 68 -4.68 -22.10 13.62
C ARG A 68 -3.26 -22.55 13.93
N GLY A 69 -2.70 -22.00 15.01
CA GLY A 69 -1.34 -22.29 15.46
C GLY A 69 -0.25 -21.44 14.79
N GLY A 70 0.99 -21.69 15.21
CA GLY A 70 2.20 -21.08 14.66
C GLY A 70 2.56 -21.62 13.28
N ARG A 71 3.77 -21.29 12.82
CA ARG A 71 4.32 -21.83 11.58
C ARG A 71 5.66 -22.48 11.90
N LYS A 72 5.78 -23.78 11.64
CA LYS A 72 7.06 -24.48 11.69
C LYS A 72 8.00 -23.90 10.63
N ARG A 73 9.28 -23.70 10.97
CA ARG A 73 10.30 -23.36 9.98
C ARG A 73 10.36 -24.48 8.91
N PRO A 74 10.33 -24.14 7.61
CA PRO A 74 10.43 -25.16 6.55
C PRO A 74 11.89 -25.62 6.44
N VAL A 75 12.29 -26.57 7.29
CA VAL A 75 13.62 -27.19 7.26
C VAL A 75 13.49 -28.71 7.20
N PRO A 76 14.29 -29.38 6.36
CA PRO A 76 14.29 -30.84 6.28
C PRO A 76 14.74 -31.41 7.63
N LYS A 77 14.02 -32.43 8.13
CA LYS A 77 14.29 -33.12 9.41
C LYS A 77 14.35 -32.24 10.67
N GLY A 78 14.04 -30.94 10.58
CA GLY A 78 14.22 -30.02 11.72
C GLY A 78 15.67 -29.57 11.95
N ILE A 79 16.59 -29.89 11.05
CA ILE A 79 18.01 -29.58 11.21
C ILE A 79 18.27 -28.16 10.69
N VAL A 80 18.86 -27.32 11.54
CA VAL A 80 19.26 -25.95 11.19
C VAL A 80 20.73 -25.80 11.51
N TYR A 81 21.55 -25.56 10.48
CA TYR A 81 22.97 -25.31 10.65
C TYR A 81 23.24 -23.85 11.09
N GLY A 82 24.36 -23.64 11.78
CA GLY A 82 24.82 -22.33 12.24
C GLY A 82 24.58 -22.10 13.74
N LYS A 83 24.61 -20.83 14.14
CA LYS A 83 24.59 -20.39 15.54
C LYS A 83 23.35 -20.92 16.31
N PRO A 84 23.48 -21.30 17.59
CA PRO A 84 22.37 -21.81 18.41
C PRO A 84 21.12 -20.93 18.44
N THR A 85 21.29 -19.60 18.36
CA THR A 85 20.18 -18.63 18.33
C THR A 85 19.20 -18.85 17.16
N ASN A 86 19.68 -19.39 16.04
CA ASN A 86 18.89 -19.60 14.83
C ASN A 86 18.27 -21.00 14.74
N GLN A 87 18.56 -21.90 15.68
CA GLN A 87 18.16 -23.30 15.63
C GLN A 87 16.68 -23.55 16.03
N GLY A 88 15.92 -22.50 16.37
CA GLY A 88 14.49 -22.61 16.68
C GLY A 88 13.63 -23.04 15.49
N VAL A 89 12.83 -24.10 15.65
CA VAL A 89 11.97 -24.66 14.57
C VAL A 89 10.46 -24.52 14.85
N THR A 90 10.00 -24.92 16.05
CA THR A 90 8.57 -25.11 16.34
C THR A 90 7.88 -23.88 16.93
N GLN A 91 8.53 -23.17 17.86
CA GLN A 91 7.88 -22.10 18.62
C GLN A 91 7.80 -20.75 17.89
N LEU A 92 8.22 -20.69 16.62
CA LEU A 92 8.19 -19.49 15.80
C LEU A 92 6.75 -19.00 15.54
N LYS A 93 6.56 -17.68 15.68
CA LYS A 93 5.29 -17.01 15.41
C LYS A 93 5.39 -16.28 14.08
N PHE A 94 4.33 -16.34 13.29
CA PHE A 94 4.30 -15.65 12.01
C PHE A 94 4.02 -14.15 12.23
N GLN A 95 4.80 -13.29 11.57
CA GLN A 95 4.70 -11.84 11.71
C GLN A 95 3.32 -11.29 11.30
N ARG A 96 2.70 -11.87 10.26
CA ARG A 96 1.38 -11.41 9.79
C ARG A 96 0.25 -12.09 10.56
N SER A 97 -0.83 -11.35 10.77
CA SER A 97 -2.04 -11.91 11.37
C SER A 97 -2.73 -12.93 10.45
N LYS A 98 -3.43 -13.92 11.03
CA LYS A 98 -4.22 -14.92 10.28
C LYS A 98 -5.29 -14.29 9.39
N ARG A 99 -5.79 -13.10 9.76
CA ARG A 99 -6.71 -12.30 8.94
C ARG A 99 -6.04 -11.76 7.68
N SER A 100 -4.80 -11.25 7.78
CA SER A 100 -4.00 -10.84 6.62
C SER A 100 -3.76 -12.03 5.69
N VAL A 101 -3.40 -13.20 6.26
CA VAL A 101 -3.22 -14.43 5.48
C VAL A 101 -4.50 -14.85 4.74
N ALA A 102 -5.67 -14.65 5.35
CA ALA A 102 -6.96 -14.91 4.69
C ALA A 102 -7.19 -13.98 3.50
N GLU A 103 -6.90 -12.69 3.65
CA GLU A 103 -7.01 -11.69 2.58
C GLU A 103 -6.05 -12.04 1.42
N GLU A 104 -4.80 -12.39 1.72
CA GLU A 104 -3.81 -12.78 0.71
C GLU A 104 -4.23 -14.06 -0.04
N ARG A 105 -4.78 -15.05 0.65
CA ARG A 105 -5.31 -16.28 0.03
C ARG A 105 -6.46 -15.97 -0.93
N ALA A 106 -7.38 -15.08 -0.54
CA ALA A 106 -8.47 -14.65 -1.41
C ALA A 106 -7.94 -13.86 -2.63
N GLY A 107 -7.05 -12.88 -2.41
CA GLY A 107 -6.50 -12.04 -3.47
C GLY A 107 -5.68 -12.83 -4.50
N ARG A 108 -4.94 -13.87 -4.07
CA ARG A 108 -4.23 -14.76 -4.99
C ARG A 108 -5.16 -15.63 -5.83
N LYS A 109 -6.22 -16.17 -5.23
CA LYS A 109 -7.20 -17.00 -5.96
C LYS A 109 -8.08 -16.15 -6.89
N LEU A 110 -8.36 -14.90 -6.52
CA LEU A 110 -9.29 -13.99 -7.18
C LEU A 110 -8.56 -12.76 -7.72
N GLY A 111 -7.59 -12.95 -8.63
CA GLY A 111 -6.70 -11.88 -9.09
C GLY A 111 -7.40 -10.70 -9.79
N GLY A 112 -8.56 -10.95 -10.43
CA GLY A 112 -9.37 -9.92 -11.08
C GLY A 112 -10.11 -8.99 -10.10
N LEU A 113 -10.33 -9.43 -8.86
CA LEU A 113 -11.04 -8.67 -7.84
C LEU A 113 -10.08 -7.88 -6.94
N ARG A 114 -10.60 -6.84 -6.28
CA ARG A 114 -9.85 -6.06 -5.28
C ARG A 114 -10.37 -6.32 -3.89
N VAL A 115 -9.48 -6.66 -2.96
CA VAL A 115 -9.82 -6.86 -1.55
C VAL A 115 -10.09 -5.51 -0.89
N LEU A 116 -11.31 -5.26 -0.42
CA LEU A 116 -11.64 -4.06 0.34
C LEU A 116 -11.24 -4.20 1.80
N ASN A 117 -11.78 -5.23 2.46
CA ASN A 117 -11.52 -5.52 3.87
C ASN A 117 -11.97 -6.95 4.19
N SER A 118 -11.78 -7.37 5.44
CA SER A 118 -12.25 -8.67 5.92
C SER A 118 -12.79 -8.60 7.34
N TYR A 119 -13.45 -9.65 7.83
CA TYR A 119 -13.83 -9.76 9.24
C TYR A 119 -13.88 -11.22 9.68
N TRP A 120 -13.76 -11.41 10.99
CA TRP A 120 -13.89 -12.71 11.63
C TRP A 120 -15.36 -13.10 11.79
N ILE A 121 -15.65 -14.37 11.54
CA ILE A 121 -17.01 -14.93 11.67
C ILE A 121 -17.04 -15.98 12.76
N ASN A 122 -16.11 -16.93 12.71
CA ASN A 122 -16.13 -18.13 13.51
C ASN A 122 -14.73 -18.72 13.67
N GLU A 123 -14.56 -19.57 14.68
CA GLU A 123 -13.34 -20.33 14.88
C GLU A 123 -13.62 -21.73 15.45
N ASP A 124 -12.76 -22.65 15.05
CA ASP A 124 -12.74 -24.03 15.49
C ASP A 124 -11.37 -24.32 16.14
N SER A 125 -11.14 -25.50 16.72
CA SER A 125 -9.83 -25.92 17.22
C SER A 125 -8.72 -25.81 16.16
N THR A 126 -9.03 -26.20 14.92
CA THR A 126 -8.05 -26.32 13.83
C THR A 126 -8.01 -25.11 12.91
N TYR A 127 -9.14 -24.43 12.69
CA TYR A 127 -9.26 -23.35 11.70
C TYR A 127 -9.88 -22.07 12.28
N LYS A 128 -9.53 -20.92 11.70
CA LYS A 128 -10.25 -19.66 11.85
C LYS A 128 -10.88 -19.29 10.52
N TYR A 129 -12.12 -18.80 10.56
CA TYR A 129 -12.89 -18.44 9.38
C TYR A 129 -13.06 -16.92 9.29
N PHE A 130 -12.79 -16.39 8.09
CA PHE A 130 -12.93 -14.97 7.78
C PHE A 130 -13.79 -14.80 6.55
N GLU A 131 -14.57 -13.73 6.51
CA GLU A 131 -15.24 -13.26 5.30
C GLU A 131 -14.43 -12.08 4.77
N VAL A 132 -14.02 -12.19 3.51
CA VAL A 132 -13.28 -11.17 2.77
C VAL A 132 -14.27 -10.50 1.82
N ILE A 133 -14.36 -9.18 1.93
CA ILE A 133 -15.14 -8.34 1.04
C ILE A 133 -14.24 -7.99 -0.14
N LEU A 134 -14.65 -8.41 -1.32
CA LEU A 134 -14.01 -8.09 -2.57
C LEU A 134 -14.92 -7.20 -3.41
N VAL A 135 -14.30 -6.44 -4.30
CA VAL A 135 -14.96 -5.54 -5.23
C VAL A 135 -14.46 -5.85 -6.63
N ASP A 136 -15.40 -5.97 -7.56
CA ASP A 136 -15.11 -6.04 -8.98
C ASP A 136 -14.91 -4.63 -9.54
N VAL A 137 -13.72 -4.39 -10.09
CA VAL A 137 -13.34 -3.09 -10.66
C VAL A 137 -13.87 -2.91 -12.09
N ALA A 138 -14.14 -4.01 -12.80
CA ALA A 138 -14.67 -3.94 -14.16
C ALA A 138 -16.14 -3.52 -14.19
N HIS A 139 -16.87 -3.71 -13.08
CA HIS A 139 -18.31 -3.45 -13.02
C HIS A 139 -18.65 -1.95 -12.99
N ASN A 140 -19.55 -1.52 -13.88
CA ASN A 140 -19.96 -0.11 -14.02
C ASN A 140 -20.54 0.48 -12.73
N ALA A 141 -21.30 -0.30 -11.96
CA ALA A 141 -21.87 0.21 -10.69
C ALA A 141 -20.82 0.51 -9.61
N ILE A 142 -19.59 0.02 -9.76
CA ILE A 142 -18.45 0.36 -8.91
C ILE A 142 -17.71 1.56 -9.48
N ARG A 143 -17.45 1.59 -10.79
CA ARG A 143 -16.75 2.70 -11.46
C ARG A 143 -17.49 4.02 -11.34
N ASN A 144 -18.82 3.98 -11.43
CA ASN A 144 -19.66 5.17 -11.38
C ASN A 144 -19.89 5.70 -9.95
N ASP A 145 -19.62 4.91 -8.91
CA ASP A 145 -19.85 5.35 -7.52
C ASP A 145 -18.63 6.10 -6.96
N PRO A 146 -18.75 7.42 -6.68
CA PRO A 146 -17.63 8.25 -6.22
C PRO A 146 -17.08 7.84 -4.86
N ARG A 147 -17.81 7.05 -4.05
CA ARG A 147 -17.35 6.62 -2.72
C ARG A 147 -16.36 5.46 -2.78
N ILE A 148 -16.40 4.65 -3.83
CA ILE A 148 -15.57 3.45 -3.97
C ILE A 148 -14.67 3.47 -5.21
N ASN A 149 -14.93 4.35 -6.18
CA ASN A 149 -14.19 4.47 -7.44
C ASN A 149 -12.66 4.55 -7.25
N TRP A 150 -12.18 5.11 -6.14
CA TRP A 150 -10.76 5.16 -5.80
C TRP A 150 -10.11 3.77 -5.85
N LEU A 151 -10.83 2.69 -5.52
CA LEU A 151 -10.33 1.32 -5.57
C LEU A 151 -10.03 0.82 -6.99
N CYS A 152 -10.65 1.44 -8.01
CA CYS A 152 -10.46 1.10 -9.42
C CYS A 152 -9.10 1.53 -9.96
N ASN A 153 -8.47 2.54 -9.33
CA ASN A 153 -7.18 3.04 -9.78
C ASN A 153 -6.09 1.94 -9.74
N PRO A 154 -5.18 1.90 -10.72
CA PRO A 154 -4.16 0.84 -10.83
C PRO A 154 -3.22 0.79 -9.60
N VAL A 155 -3.05 1.91 -8.90
CA VAL A 155 -2.26 2.03 -7.67
C VAL A 155 -2.75 1.08 -6.56
N HIS A 156 -4.01 0.66 -6.58
CA HIS A 156 -4.60 -0.20 -5.55
C HIS A 156 -4.66 -1.69 -5.90
N LYS A 157 -3.99 -2.11 -6.98
CA LYS A 157 -3.74 -3.53 -7.29
C LYS A 157 -3.08 -4.26 -6.12
N HIS A 158 -3.56 -5.46 -5.80
CA HIS A 158 -3.01 -6.34 -4.76
C HIS A 158 -2.60 -5.66 -3.44
N ARG A 159 -3.49 -4.83 -2.89
CA ARG A 159 -3.26 -4.12 -1.62
C ARG A 159 -3.13 -5.05 -0.42
N GLU A 160 -3.73 -6.23 -0.48
CA GLU A 160 -3.60 -7.32 0.49
C GLU A 160 -2.17 -7.86 0.55
N LEU A 161 -1.51 -8.04 -0.60
CA LEU A 161 -0.12 -8.52 -0.66
C LEU A 161 0.88 -7.48 -0.15
N ARG A 162 0.57 -6.19 -0.34
CA ARG A 162 1.37 -5.05 0.15
C ARG A 162 1.07 -4.66 1.61
N GLY A 163 0.12 -5.34 2.25
CA GLY A 163 -0.25 -5.05 3.65
C GLY A 163 -0.88 -3.67 3.85
N LEU A 164 -1.63 -3.16 2.87
CA LEU A 164 -2.34 -1.87 2.94
C LEU A 164 -3.79 -2.00 3.44
N THR A 165 -4.28 -3.23 3.60
CA THR A 165 -5.59 -3.51 4.21
C THR A 165 -5.59 -3.18 5.70
N SER A 166 -6.76 -3.13 6.32
CA SER A 166 -6.90 -2.86 7.76
C SER A 166 -6.17 -3.89 8.64
N ALA A 167 -6.11 -5.16 8.19
CA ALA A 167 -5.35 -6.22 8.84
C ALA A 167 -3.83 -6.07 8.58
N GLY A 168 -3.46 -5.66 7.37
CA GLY A 168 -2.09 -5.38 6.98
C GLY A 168 -1.45 -4.25 7.79
N LYS A 169 -2.12 -3.10 7.83
CA LYS A 169 -1.70 -1.94 8.62
C LYS A 169 -1.54 -2.26 10.11
N LYS A 170 -2.35 -3.20 10.65
CA LYS A 170 -2.27 -3.62 12.06
C LYS A 170 -0.94 -4.31 12.36
N TYR A 171 -0.54 -5.30 11.58
CA TYR A 171 0.70 -6.05 11.88
C TYR A 171 1.95 -5.20 11.63
N ARG A 172 1.87 -4.24 10.71
CA ARG A 172 2.95 -3.27 10.44
C ARG A 172 3.13 -2.21 11.53
N GLY A 173 2.31 -2.22 12.58
CA GLY A 173 2.36 -1.21 13.65
C GLY A 173 1.81 0.17 13.26
N LEU A 174 1.17 0.31 12.08
CA LEU A 174 0.68 1.59 11.55
C LEU A 174 -0.66 2.06 12.12
N ARG A 175 -1.21 1.35 13.11
CA ARG A 175 -2.46 1.76 13.78
C ARG A 175 -2.23 2.69 14.96
N GLY A 176 -1.08 2.58 15.62
CA GLY A 176 -0.70 3.49 16.68
C GLY A 176 0.01 4.71 16.12
N ARG A 177 -0.07 5.81 16.86
CA ARG A 177 0.60 7.08 16.57
C ARG A 177 1.34 7.51 17.84
N GLY A 178 2.37 8.34 17.69
CA GLY A 178 3.18 8.85 18.81
C GLY A 178 4.55 8.17 18.95
N HIS A 179 5.22 8.47 20.05
CA HIS A 179 6.63 8.12 20.29
C HIS A 179 6.93 6.61 20.12
N LEU A 180 6.04 5.71 20.54
CA LEU A 180 6.23 4.26 20.40
C LEU A 180 6.26 3.77 18.94
N HIS A 181 5.82 4.59 17.99
CA HIS A 181 5.66 4.22 16.58
C HIS A 181 6.64 4.92 15.63
N HIS A 182 7.64 5.66 16.16
CA HIS A 182 8.58 6.44 15.35
C HIS A 182 9.36 5.60 14.33
N LYS A 183 9.75 4.36 14.68
CA LYS A 183 10.51 3.46 13.80
C LYS A 183 9.71 2.91 12.62
N GLY A 184 8.37 3.00 12.67
CA GLY A 184 7.48 2.41 11.68
C GLY A 184 6.82 3.42 10.74
N SER A 185 6.88 4.73 11.05
CA SER A 185 6.33 5.77 10.19
C SER A 185 7.37 6.26 9.20
N THR A 186 6.98 6.34 7.92
CA THR A 186 7.74 6.94 6.82
C THR A 186 7.98 8.45 6.97
N PHE A 187 7.58 9.07 8.09
CA PHE A 187 7.86 10.46 8.42
C PHE A 187 9.30 10.71 8.90
N SER A 188 10.11 9.66 9.08
CA SER A 188 11.56 9.77 9.31
C SER A 188 12.38 9.82 8.02
N ALA A 189 11.75 10.08 6.86
CA ALA A 189 12.48 10.65 5.74
C ALA A 189 12.83 12.08 6.15
N GLY A 190 14.09 12.31 6.46
CA GLY A 190 14.61 13.64 6.79
C GLY A 190 14.04 14.66 5.82
N LYS A 191 13.48 15.73 6.37
CA LYS A 191 13.29 16.96 5.63
C LYS A 191 14.68 17.29 5.11
N LEU A 192 14.95 17.06 3.82
CA LEU A 192 16.06 17.74 3.18
C LEU A 192 15.65 19.20 3.24
N GLU A 193 16.12 19.86 4.29
CA GLU A 193 16.00 21.28 4.45
C GLU A 193 16.81 21.86 3.31
N GLU A 194 16.10 22.23 2.24
CA GLU A 194 16.65 23.06 1.19
C GLU A 194 17.07 24.36 1.88
N LYS A 195 18.36 24.46 2.21
CA LYS A 195 18.96 25.69 2.68
C LYS A 195 18.81 26.71 1.56
N GLN A 196 17.77 27.52 1.65
CA GLN A 196 17.71 28.76 0.88
C GLN A 196 18.86 29.63 1.38
N HIS A 197 19.98 29.61 0.65
CA HIS A 197 20.99 30.64 0.80
C HIS A 197 20.34 31.96 0.37
N PRO A 198 20.30 33.00 1.22
CA PRO A 198 19.82 34.30 0.77
C PRO A 198 20.73 34.78 -0.38
N LEU A 199 20.10 35.19 -1.48
CA LEU A 199 20.82 35.89 -2.55
C LEU A 199 21.45 37.15 -1.94
N PRO A 200 22.73 37.44 -2.20
CA PRO A 200 23.36 38.64 -1.68
C PRO A 200 22.62 39.87 -2.21
N SER A 201 22.10 40.69 -1.29
CA SER A 201 21.62 42.02 -1.59
C SER A 201 22.82 42.87 -2.01
N SER A 202 22.78 43.38 -3.25
CA SER A 202 23.70 44.36 -3.85
C SER A 202 25.18 43.98 -3.88
N ILE A 203 25.65 43.54 -5.05
CA ILE A 203 27.07 43.60 -5.41
C ILE A 203 27.37 45.07 -5.78
N PRO A 204 28.31 45.76 -5.13
CA PRO A 204 28.73 47.09 -5.58
C PRO A 204 29.40 46.99 -6.95
N LEU A 205 29.04 47.91 -7.85
CA LEU A 205 29.54 48.01 -9.24
C LEU A 205 31.07 48.11 -9.37
N SER A 206 31.81 48.26 -8.27
CA SER A 206 33.28 48.31 -8.26
C SER A 206 33.98 46.94 -8.29
N GLN A 207 33.27 45.81 -8.13
CA GLN A 207 33.88 44.47 -8.13
C GLN A 207 33.66 43.64 -9.41
N VAL A 208 32.85 44.11 -10.36
CA VAL A 208 32.61 43.40 -11.63
C VAL A 208 33.76 43.58 -12.64
N MET A 209 34.64 44.56 -12.44
CA MET A 209 35.74 44.88 -13.36
C MET A 209 37.05 44.09 -13.13
N CYS A 210 37.15 43.24 -12.09
CA CYS A 210 38.40 42.53 -11.76
C CYS A 210 38.45 41.04 -12.15
N LEU A 211 37.42 40.49 -12.79
CA LEU A 211 37.39 39.06 -13.19
C LEU A 211 37.48 38.83 -14.71
N PHE A 212 38.10 39.78 -15.43
CA PHE A 212 38.45 39.63 -16.84
C PHE A 212 39.96 39.56 -17.13
N SER A 213 40.81 39.33 -16.12
CA SER A 213 42.28 39.43 -16.28
C SER A 213 43.11 38.23 -15.79
N SER A 214 42.55 37.03 -15.69
CA SER A 214 43.37 35.84 -15.42
C SER A 214 42.74 34.56 -15.97
N CYS A 215 42.59 34.58 -17.29
CA CYS A 215 42.51 33.38 -18.10
C CYS A 215 43.95 32.84 -18.27
N GLN A 216 44.29 31.69 -17.66
CA GLN A 216 45.25 30.71 -18.19
C GLN A 216 45.43 29.53 -17.21
N LEU A 217 45.66 28.35 -17.80
CA LEU A 217 45.93 27.03 -17.23
C LEU A 217 44.68 26.14 -17.08
N PHE A 218 44.37 25.34 -18.12
CA PHE A 218 44.84 23.94 -18.29
C PHE A 218 44.48 23.08 -17.06
N GLY A 219 43.74 21.98 -17.12
CA GLY A 219 43.28 21.14 -18.21
C GLY A 219 42.84 19.79 -17.61
N CYS A 220 42.27 18.93 -18.45
CA CYS A 220 42.28 17.47 -18.33
C CYS A 220 41.75 16.83 -17.03
N PHE A 221 40.47 16.41 -17.01
CA PHE A 221 40.15 15.05 -16.54
C PHE A 221 38.69 14.64 -16.86
N TRP A 222 38.46 14.09 -18.05
CA TRP A 222 37.74 12.81 -18.18
C TRP A 222 37.67 12.36 -19.64
N ARG A 223 38.45 11.33 -19.92
CA ARG A 223 38.32 10.46 -21.09
C ARG A 223 37.87 9.08 -20.61
N THR A 224 36.95 8.52 -21.39
CA THR A 224 36.76 7.10 -21.74
C THR A 224 36.19 6.09 -20.72
N LEU A 225 35.01 5.56 -21.06
CA LEU A 225 34.59 4.14 -21.21
C LEU A 225 33.04 4.13 -21.09
N TRP A 226 32.16 3.60 -21.97
CA TRP A 226 32.13 2.48 -22.93
C TRP A 226 30.95 2.75 -23.92
N PRO A 227 30.86 2.12 -25.11
CA PRO A 227 30.34 2.72 -26.34
C PRO A 227 28.88 2.37 -26.70
N LEU A 228 28.22 3.33 -27.34
CA LEU A 228 27.12 3.10 -28.28
C LEU A 228 27.72 3.06 -29.69
N GLY A 229 27.45 1.97 -30.41
CA GLY A 229 27.71 1.91 -31.83
C GLY A 229 26.73 2.78 -32.59
N LEU A 230 27.20 3.88 -33.16
CA LEU A 230 26.72 4.44 -34.42
C LEU A 230 27.72 5.50 -34.88
N LYS A 231 28.38 5.19 -36.00
CA LYS A 231 29.21 6.11 -36.78
C LYS A 231 28.32 7.02 -37.62
N PHE A 232 28.92 8.13 -38.05
CA PHE A 232 28.49 9.07 -39.10
C PHE A 232 27.46 10.13 -38.65
N TRP A 233 27.64 11.44 -38.85
CA TRP A 233 28.37 12.21 -39.87
C TRP A 233 28.97 13.51 -39.27
N ILE A 234 30.01 13.98 -39.94
CA ILE A 234 30.74 15.25 -39.83
C ILE A 234 29.86 16.42 -40.32
N LEU A 235 29.89 17.58 -39.66
CA LEU A 235 30.15 18.87 -40.31
C LEU A 235 30.42 20.02 -39.31
N GLU A 236 31.55 20.69 -39.55
CA GLU A 236 32.09 21.96 -39.07
C GLU A 236 31.12 23.15 -39.23
N ILE A 237 30.98 24.04 -38.24
CA ILE A 237 31.73 25.30 -37.93
C ILE A 237 31.33 26.51 -38.80
N SER A 238 31.09 27.65 -38.10
CA SER A 238 31.23 29.06 -38.54
C SER A 238 30.14 29.58 -39.49
N GLU A 239 29.56 30.79 -39.42
CA GLU A 239 29.72 32.01 -38.62
C GLU A 239 28.56 32.98 -38.99
N HIS A 240 28.31 33.99 -38.14
CA HIS A 240 27.73 35.33 -38.42
C HIS A 240 26.33 35.49 -39.05
N ALA A 241 25.38 36.01 -38.26
CA ALA A 241 24.59 37.20 -38.64
C ALA A 241 23.94 37.85 -37.41
N LEU A 242 24.30 39.12 -37.20
CA LEU A 242 23.78 40.06 -36.21
C LEU A 242 22.33 40.51 -36.49
N VAL A 243 21.73 41.10 -35.45
CA VAL A 243 20.59 42.05 -35.46
C VAL A 243 19.18 41.44 -35.57
N PHE A 244 18.43 41.38 -34.45
CA PHE A 244 17.14 42.07 -34.29
C PHE A 244 16.54 41.89 -32.87
N GLU A 245 16.36 43.03 -32.18
CA GLU A 245 15.31 43.37 -31.22
C GLU A 245 14.93 42.43 -30.06
N LEU A 246 15.38 42.86 -28.88
CA LEU A 246 15.03 42.37 -27.55
C LEU A 246 14.04 43.35 -26.91
N VAL A 247 12.79 43.43 -27.39
CA VAL A 247 11.73 44.25 -26.76
C VAL A 247 10.35 43.62 -26.98
N HIS A 248 9.97 42.59 -26.21
CA HIS A 248 8.56 42.37 -25.81
C HIS A 248 8.41 41.20 -24.83
N TRP A 249 8.59 41.42 -23.52
CA TRP A 249 7.81 40.73 -22.47
C TRP A 249 8.14 41.24 -21.05
N LYS A 250 7.74 42.47 -20.76
CA LYS A 250 7.40 42.92 -19.41
C LYS A 250 6.22 43.88 -19.53
N LEU A 251 5.01 43.41 -19.26
CA LEU A 251 3.83 44.16 -18.75
C LEU A 251 2.53 43.39 -19.05
N LYS A 252 2.19 42.41 -18.21
CA LYS A 252 0.79 42.04 -17.91
C LYS A 252 0.70 41.59 -16.45
N ALA A 253 0.96 42.54 -15.56
CA ALA A 253 0.52 42.50 -14.18
C ALA A 253 0.07 43.93 -13.85
N VAL A 254 -1.21 44.20 -14.06
CA VAL A 254 -2.13 45.14 -13.37
C VAL A 254 -3.41 45.14 -14.23
N LEU A 255 -4.58 45.13 -13.56
CA LEU A 255 -5.95 45.19 -14.10
C LEU A 255 -6.58 43.87 -14.55
N TYR A 256 -7.05 43.10 -13.57
CA TYR A 256 -8.46 42.69 -13.57
C TYR A 256 -9.09 43.22 -12.28
N ILE A 257 -10.28 43.77 -12.47
CA ILE A 257 -11.22 44.41 -11.53
C ILE A 257 -11.51 43.54 -10.30
#